data_AF-A0AA96GNV8-F1
#
_entry.id   AF-A0AA96GNV8-F1
#
_cell.length_a   1.000
_cell.length_b   1.000
_cell.length_c   1.000
_cell.angle_alpha   90.00
_cell.angle_beta   90.00
_cell.angle_gamma   90.00
#
_symmetry.space_group_name_H-M   'P 1'
#
loop_
_entity.id
_entity.type
_entity.pdbx_description
1 polymer ?
#
loop_
_entity_poly.entity_id
_entity_poly.type
_entity_poly.pdbx_seq_one_letter_code
_entity_poly.pdbx_strand_id
1 'polypeptide(L)'
;MSRYLLSIVAVIGLGGALTAGQLLAQPGEIDIFNQQDTRVFKAAACTKDRRPVEALYYIVASQSDLANGKSSPSSHLMKEAVDGNWRQIASRLTMEQVTEERFADTYNALLSEMIPLLQQAVEEKSGVSISVSEVNSRSMDQTKDQDVPACG
;
A
#
# COMPACT_ATOMS: atom_id res chain seq x y z
N MET A 1 61.79 -38.46 14.91
CA MET A 1 62.94 -37.58 15.24
C MET A 1 63.13 -36.58 14.11
N SER A 2 63.55 -35.38 14.50
CA SER A 2 64.00 -34.25 13.69
C SER A 2 62.96 -33.17 13.33
N ARG A 3 63.34 -31.97 13.75
CA ARG A 3 62.65 -30.68 13.82
C ARG A 3 63.35 -29.70 12.87
N TYR A 4 62.76 -28.50 12.77
CA TYR A 4 63.28 -27.21 12.29
C TYR A 4 63.06 -26.96 10.78
N LEU A 5 62.73 -25.77 10.28
CA LEU A 5 62.63 -24.41 10.84
C LEU A 5 61.73 -23.54 9.94
N LEU A 6 61.18 -22.48 10.51
CA LEU A 6 60.39 -21.42 9.89
C LEU A 6 61.00 -20.81 8.61
N SER A 7 60.14 -20.33 7.72
CA SER A 7 60.22 -18.96 7.19
C SER A 7 58.84 -18.46 6.73
N ILE A 8 58.41 -17.38 7.37
CA ILE A 8 57.25 -16.56 7.05
C ILE A 8 57.63 -15.67 5.86
N VAL A 9 56.81 -15.66 4.81
CA VAL A 9 56.74 -14.52 3.89
C VAL A 9 55.27 -14.16 3.77
N ALA A 10 54.92 -13.04 4.41
CA ALA A 10 53.67 -12.35 4.22
C ALA A 10 53.66 -11.70 2.83
N VAL A 11 52.62 -11.96 2.04
CA VAL A 11 52.23 -11.09 0.93
C VAL A 11 50.80 -10.64 1.20
N ILE A 12 50.69 -9.37 1.53
CA ILE A 12 49.46 -8.61 1.71
C ILE A 12 48.85 -8.42 0.32
N GLY A 13 47.85 -9.24 -0.01
CA GLY A 13 46.97 -9.02 -1.16
C GLY A 13 45.67 -8.39 -0.67
N LEU A 14 45.63 -7.06 -0.63
CA LEU A 14 44.40 -6.27 -0.49
C LEU A 14 43.52 -6.50 -1.73
N GLY A 15 42.67 -7.52 -1.69
CA GLY A 15 41.58 -7.74 -2.62
C GLY A 15 40.26 -7.59 -1.89
N GLY A 16 39.75 -6.37 -1.79
CA GLY A 16 38.43 -6.09 -1.26
C GLY A 16 37.35 -6.69 -2.15
N ALA A 17 37.00 -7.95 -1.90
CA ALA A 17 35.76 -8.52 -2.39
C ALA A 17 34.64 -7.93 -1.52
N LEU A 18 34.01 -6.87 -2.04
CA LEU A 18 32.74 -6.35 -1.57
C LEU A 18 31.82 -7.54 -1.33
N THR A 19 31.52 -7.80 -0.06
CA THR A 19 30.43 -8.67 0.34
C THR A 19 29.17 -8.08 -0.27
N ALA A 20 28.76 -8.63 -1.43
CA ALA A 20 27.38 -8.53 -1.85
C ALA A 20 26.58 -9.15 -0.71
N GLY A 21 26.08 -8.30 0.17
CA GLY A 21 25.07 -8.67 1.15
C GLY A 21 23.89 -9.16 0.34
N GLN A 22 23.85 -10.47 0.07
CA GLN A 22 22.62 -11.17 -0.16
C GLN A 22 21.82 -10.93 1.12
N LEU A 23 20.96 -9.92 1.08
CA LEU A 23 19.78 -9.86 1.94
C LEU A 23 19.00 -11.14 1.64
N LEU A 24 19.38 -12.21 2.34
CA LEU A 24 18.54 -13.37 2.52
C LEU A 24 17.31 -12.83 3.24
N ALA A 25 16.26 -12.53 2.47
CA ALA A 25 14.92 -12.35 3.02
C ALA A 25 14.68 -13.56 3.93
N GLN A 26 14.55 -13.30 5.23
CA GLN A 26 14.33 -14.35 6.20
C GLN A 26 12.99 -15.03 5.84
N PRO A 27 12.96 -16.35 5.61
CA PRO A 27 11.74 -17.07 5.25
C PRO A 27 10.80 -17.28 6.45
N GLY A 28 10.72 -16.31 7.37
CA GLY A 28 10.05 -16.42 8.66
C GLY A 28 8.84 -15.51 8.85
N GLU A 29 8.68 -14.45 8.05
CA GLU A 29 7.49 -13.63 8.06
C GLU A 29 6.65 -14.03 6.85
N ILE A 30 5.64 -14.87 7.08
CA ILE A 30 4.47 -14.85 6.21
C ILE A 30 4.07 -13.37 6.15
N ASP A 31 3.88 -12.82 4.96
CA ASP A 31 3.49 -11.43 4.73
C ASP A 31 2.11 -11.16 5.39
N ILE A 32 2.09 -11.02 6.72
CA ILE A 32 0.90 -10.91 7.55
C ILE A 32 0.61 -9.42 7.69
N PHE A 33 -0.31 -8.95 6.87
CA PHE A 33 -0.86 -7.61 6.98
C PHE A 33 -1.60 -7.46 8.32
N ASN A 34 -1.19 -6.52 9.18
CA ASN A 34 -1.73 -6.30 10.53
C ASN A 34 -1.68 -4.80 10.95
N GLN A 35 -1.89 -4.46 12.23
CA GLN A 35 -1.95 -3.07 12.72
C GLN A 35 -0.58 -2.36 12.75
N GLN A 36 0.51 -3.11 12.66
CA GLN A 36 1.88 -2.61 12.63
C GLN A 36 2.38 -2.40 11.18
N ASP A 37 1.68 -3.00 10.22
CA ASP A 37 1.98 -2.91 8.79
C ASP A 37 0.94 -2.03 8.09
N THR A 38 1.31 -0.79 7.77
CA THR A 38 0.47 0.09 6.93
C THR A 38 0.72 -0.19 5.47
N ARG A 39 -0.31 -0.67 4.76
CA ARG A 39 -0.26 -0.85 3.31
C ARG A 39 -0.94 0.30 2.59
N VAL A 40 -0.32 0.70 1.48
CA VAL A 40 -0.83 1.77 0.62
C VAL A 40 -1.47 1.17 -0.62
N PHE A 41 -2.74 1.50 -0.85
CA PHE A 41 -3.47 1.11 -2.05
C PHE A 41 -3.80 2.34 -2.89
N LYS A 42 -3.34 2.32 -4.15
CA LYS A 42 -3.68 3.34 -5.14
C LYS A 42 -4.95 2.93 -5.88
N ALA A 43 -5.90 3.85 -6.01
CA ALA A 43 -7.04 3.74 -6.90
C ALA A 43 -7.14 4.95 -7.82
N ALA A 44 -7.56 4.71 -9.06
CA ALA A 44 -7.80 5.75 -10.05
C ALA A 44 -9.23 5.64 -10.59
N ALA A 45 -9.88 6.77 -10.79
CA ALA A 45 -11.25 6.85 -11.28
C ALA A 45 -11.48 8.16 -12.03
N CYS A 46 -12.69 8.30 -12.58
CA CYS A 46 -13.13 9.52 -13.24
C CYS A 46 -14.11 10.27 -12.35
N THR A 47 -13.92 11.59 -12.26
CA THR A 47 -14.86 12.50 -11.62
C THR A 47 -16.12 12.68 -12.45
N LYS A 48 -17.16 13.31 -11.88
CA LYS A 48 -18.42 13.58 -12.58
C LYS A 48 -18.26 14.51 -13.80
N ASP A 49 -17.25 15.37 -13.76
CA ASP A 49 -16.81 16.24 -14.86
C ASP A 49 -15.77 15.57 -15.78
N ARG A 50 -15.66 14.22 -15.70
CA ARG A 50 -14.87 13.37 -16.59
C ARG A 50 -13.37 13.69 -16.55
N ARG A 51 -12.85 14.00 -15.37
CA ARG A 51 -11.42 14.24 -15.15
C ARG A 51 -10.82 13.07 -14.37
N PRO A 52 -9.62 12.59 -14.72
CA PRO A 52 -9.01 11.48 -14.03
C PRO A 52 -8.41 11.93 -12.69
N VAL A 53 -8.74 11.20 -11.62
CA VAL A 53 -8.24 11.44 -10.27
C VAL A 53 -7.77 10.14 -9.64
N GLU A 54 -6.74 10.24 -8.80
CA GLU A 54 -6.28 9.13 -7.97
C GLU A 54 -6.41 9.43 -6.49
N ALA A 55 -6.48 8.36 -5.71
CA ALA A 55 -6.40 8.38 -4.26
C ALA A 55 -5.47 7.27 -3.74
N LEU A 56 -4.76 7.58 -2.67
CA LEU A 56 -3.95 6.66 -1.89
C LEU A 56 -4.64 6.38 -0.56
N TYR A 57 -4.96 5.11 -0.32
CA TYR A 57 -5.57 4.63 0.91
C TYR A 57 -4.50 3.96 1.78
N TYR A 58 -4.35 4.44 3.00
CA TYR A 58 -3.47 3.86 4.01
C TYR A 58 -4.31 2.95 4.90
N ILE A 59 -4.10 1.65 4.77
CA ILE A 59 -4.94 0.63 5.42
C ILE A 59 -4.07 -0.21 6.35
N VAL A 60 -4.64 -0.60 7.48
CA VAL A 60 -4.09 -1.59 8.41
C VAL A 60 -5.14 -2.67 8.72
N ALA A 61 -4.71 -3.89 9.00
CA ALA A 61 -5.61 -5.00 9.37
C ALA A 61 -5.54 -5.30 10.87
N SER A 62 -6.63 -5.75 11.47
CA SER A 62 -6.70 -6.00 12.92
C SER A 62 -5.74 -7.11 13.38
N GLN A 63 -4.83 -6.76 14.29
CA GLN A 63 -3.89 -7.72 14.86
C GLN A 63 -4.59 -8.76 15.74
N SER A 64 -5.64 -8.36 16.47
CA SER A 64 -6.39 -9.27 17.34
C SER A 64 -7.15 -10.32 16.52
N ASP A 65 -7.72 -9.93 15.38
CA ASP A 65 -8.38 -10.86 14.46
C ASP A 65 -7.43 -11.93 13.92
N LEU A 66 -6.22 -11.51 13.55
CA LEU A 66 -5.17 -12.41 13.05
C LEU A 66 -4.65 -13.33 14.16
N ALA A 67 -4.45 -12.79 15.37
CA ALA A 67 -4.07 -13.58 16.54
C ALA A 67 -5.12 -14.64 16.92
N ASN A 68 -6.40 -14.39 16.58
CA ASN A 68 -7.50 -15.35 16.72
C ASN A 68 -7.57 -16.38 15.58
N GLY A 69 -6.56 -16.45 14.70
CA GLY A 69 -6.44 -17.45 13.64
C GLY A 69 -7.16 -17.11 12.34
N LYS A 70 -7.67 -15.88 12.18
CA LYS A 70 -8.23 -15.43 10.90
C LYS A 70 -7.09 -15.24 9.90
N SER A 71 -7.35 -15.61 8.64
CA SER A 71 -6.36 -15.45 7.56
C SER A 71 -6.22 -13.99 7.17
N SER A 72 -4.98 -13.55 6.93
CA SER A 72 -4.72 -12.19 6.49
C SER A 72 -5.45 -11.89 5.16
N PRO A 73 -6.14 -10.74 5.05
CA PRO A 73 -6.88 -10.40 3.84
C PRO A 73 -5.92 -10.18 2.66
N SER A 74 -6.27 -10.75 1.50
CA SER A 74 -5.42 -10.66 0.31
C SER A 74 -5.31 -9.25 -0.26
N SER A 75 -4.16 -8.91 -0.84
CA SER A 75 -3.94 -7.64 -1.54
C SER A 75 -4.94 -7.42 -2.70
N HIS A 76 -5.37 -8.51 -3.37
CA HIS A 76 -6.38 -8.42 -4.43
C HIS A 76 -7.74 -7.98 -3.89
N LEU A 77 -8.19 -8.60 -2.79
CA LEU A 77 -9.44 -8.22 -2.11
C LEU A 77 -9.42 -6.75 -1.70
N MET A 78 -8.31 -6.30 -1.09
CA MET A 78 -8.14 -4.91 -0.68
C MET A 78 -8.20 -3.97 -1.88
N LYS A 79 -7.49 -4.29 -2.95
CA LYS A 79 -7.46 -3.47 -4.16
C LYS A 79 -8.85 -3.35 -4.79
N GLU A 80 -9.59 -4.45 -4.89
CA GLU A 80 -10.97 -4.46 -5.40
C GLU A 80 -11.89 -3.56 -4.56
N ALA A 81 -11.81 -3.67 -3.23
CA ALA A 81 -12.62 -2.86 -2.32
C ALA A 81 -12.27 -1.36 -2.43
N VAL A 82 -10.98 -1.03 -2.44
CA VAL A 82 -10.47 0.35 -2.60
C VAL A 82 -10.88 0.95 -3.95
N ASP A 83 -10.73 0.20 -5.05
CA ASP A 83 -11.13 0.65 -6.38
C ASP A 83 -12.64 0.89 -6.48
N GLY A 84 -13.43 -0.02 -5.92
CA GLY A 84 -14.89 0.10 -5.88
C GLY A 84 -15.34 1.32 -5.08
N ASN A 85 -14.70 1.55 -3.94
CA ASN A 85 -14.97 2.69 -3.07
C ASN A 85 -14.60 4.02 -3.75
N TRP A 86 -13.38 4.13 -4.27
CA TRP A 86 -12.90 5.34 -4.92
C TRP A 86 -13.72 5.70 -6.16
N ARG A 87 -14.11 4.70 -6.96
CA ARG A 87 -14.97 4.92 -8.13
C ARG A 87 -16.30 5.55 -7.76
N GLN A 88 -16.92 5.08 -6.67
CA GLN A 88 -18.19 5.64 -6.21
C GLN A 88 -18.02 7.07 -5.70
N ILE A 89 -16.97 7.36 -4.92
CA ILE A 89 -16.67 8.71 -4.44
C ILE A 89 -16.41 9.66 -5.62
N ALA A 90 -15.44 9.31 -6.47
CA ALA A 90 -15.02 10.15 -7.59
C ALA A 90 -16.19 10.50 -8.51
N SER A 91 -17.07 9.53 -8.81
CA SER A 91 -18.24 9.75 -9.68
C SER A 91 -19.24 10.80 -9.16
N ARG A 92 -19.17 11.18 -7.87
CA ARG A 92 -20.05 12.18 -7.24
C ARG A 92 -19.41 13.57 -7.13
N LEU A 93 -18.10 13.67 -7.31
CA LEU A 93 -17.31 14.88 -7.13
C LEU A 93 -16.86 15.47 -8.46
N THR A 94 -16.68 16.80 -8.54
CA THR A 94 -15.86 17.41 -9.60
C THR A 94 -14.38 17.26 -9.27
N MET A 95 -13.49 17.52 -10.23
CA MET A 95 -12.06 17.67 -9.98
C MET A 95 -11.77 18.66 -8.86
N GLU A 96 -12.35 19.87 -8.91
CA GLU A 96 -12.14 20.90 -7.89
C GLU A 96 -12.54 20.39 -6.49
N GLN A 97 -13.65 19.65 -6.38
CA GLN A 97 -14.10 19.11 -5.11
C GLN A 97 -13.18 18.02 -4.54
N VAL A 98 -12.35 17.38 -5.37
CA VAL A 98 -11.35 16.40 -4.95
C VAL A 98 -10.05 17.08 -4.52
N THR A 99 -9.67 18.19 -5.16
CA THR A 99 -8.32 18.77 -5.02
C THR A 99 -8.25 20.05 -4.22
N GLU A 100 -9.35 20.78 -4.07
CA GLU A 100 -9.33 22.12 -3.45
C GLU A 100 -9.87 22.10 -2.01
N GLU A 101 -9.13 22.75 -1.11
CA GLU A 101 -9.43 22.80 0.33
C GLU A 101 -10.80 23.42 0.64
N ARG A 102 -11.28 24.37 -0.18
CA ARG A 102 -12.60 25.00 0.01
C ARG A 102 -13.77 24.01 -0.08
N PHE A 103 -13.55 22.81 -0.63
CA PHE A 103 -14.56 21.75 -0.72
C PHE A 103 -14.29 20.58 0.23
N ALA A 104 -13.35 20.71 1.17
CA ALA A 104 -12.96 19.65 2.10
C ALA A 104 -14.17 19.04 2.83
N ASP A 105 -15.15 19.85 3.25
CA ASP A 105 -16.35 19.34 3.93
C ASP A 105 -17.18 18.41 3.04
N THR A 106 -17.31 18.74 1.74
CA THR A 106 -18.04 17.88 0.79
C THR A 106 -17.30 16.57 0.56
N TYR A 107 -15.98 16.64 0.43
CA TYR A 107 -15.15 15.45 0.26
C TYR A 107 -15.16 14.56 1.51
N ASN A 108 -14.98 15.15 2.69
CA ASN A 108 -14.99 14.47 3.98
C ASN A 108 -16.34 13.84 4.30
N ALA A 109 -17.46 14.46 3.90
CA ALA A 109 -18.78 13.87 4.07
C ALA A 109 -18.92 12.55 3.28
N LEU A 110 -18.45 12.52 2.03
CA LEU A 110 -18.43 11.29 1.24
C LEU A 110 -17.45 10.25 1.78
N LEU A 111 -16.26 10.65 2.22
CA LEU A 111 -15.33 9.72 2.87
C LEU A 111 -15.95 9.10 4.13
N SER A 112 -16.64 9.89 4.94
CA SER A 112 -17.32 9.42 6.17
C SER A 112 -18.47 8.45 5.88
N GLU A 113 -19.15 8.61 4.75
CA GLU A 113 -20.16 7.65 4.27
C GLU A 113 -19.52 6.37 3.74
N MET A 114 -18.48 6.52 2.92
CA MET A 114 -17.99 5.44 2.06
C MET A 114 -16.90 4.58 2.71
N ILE A 115 -16.03 5.14 3.56
CA ILE A 115 -14.97 4.37 4.23
C ILE A 115 -15.56 3.23 5.08
N PRO A 116 -16.60 3.43 5.91
CA PRO A 116 -17.21 2.32 6.67
C PRO A 116 -17.71 1.18 5.78
N LEU A 117 -18.26 1.50 4.60
CA LEU A 117 -18.73 0.49 3.63
C LEU A 117 -17.57 -0.32 3.05
N LEU A 118 -16.43 0.32 2.79
CA LEU A 118 -15.21 -0.39 2.38
C LEU A 118 -14.70 -1.31 3.49
N GLN A 119 -14.66 -0.83 4.74
CA GLN A 119 -14.21 -1.62 5.88
C GLN A 119 -15.10 -2.85 6.07
N GLN A 120 -16.42 -2.65 6.03
CA GLN A 120 -17.41 -3.71 6.09
C GLN A 120 -17.23 -4.72 4.96
N ALA A 121 -17.08 -4.27 3.71
CA ALA A 121 -16.94 -5.17 2.56
C ALA A 121 -15.70 -6.08 2.66
N VAL A 122 -14.61 -5.58 3.24
CA VAL A 122 -13.40 -6.37 3.48
C VAL A 122 -13.60 -7.34 4.64
N GLU A 123 -14.21 -6.88 5.74
CA GLU A 123 -14.49 -7.72 6.91
C GLU A 123 -15.45 -8.87 6.56
N GLU A 124 -16.51 -8.62 5.80
CA GLU A 124 -17.46 -9.66 5.37
C GLU A 124 -16.80 -10.75 4.51
N LYS A 125 -15.84 -10.37 3.66
CA LYS A 125 -15.16 -11.30 2.74
C LYS A 125 -13.97 -12.03 3.37
N SER A 126 -13.28 -11.41 4.34
CA SER A 126 -12.05 -11.97 4.94
C SER A 126 -12.22 -12.42 6.39
N GLY A 127 -13.27 -11.96 7.07
CA GLY A 127 -13.45 -12.05 8.51
C GLY A 127 -12.55 -11.10 9.31
N VAL A 128 -11.58 -10.41 8.69
CA VAL A 128 -10.62 -9.54 9.38
C VAL A 128 -11.09 -8.09 9.24
N SER A 129 -11.25 -7.41 10.37
CA SER A 129 -11.54 -5.98 10.38
C SER A 129 -10.31 -5.18 9.93
N ILE A 130 -10.55 -4.07 9.24
CA ILE A 130 -9.51 -3.18 8.74
C ILE A 130 -9.79 -1.73 9.15
N SER A 131 -8.74 -0.95 9.30
CA SER A 131 -8.82 0.48 9.52
C SER A 131 -8.22 1.23 8.34
N VAL A 132 -8.89 2.29 7.90
CA VAL A 132 -8.36 3.25 6.93
C VAL A 132 -7.91 4.48 7.70
N SER A 133 -6.62 4.82 7.64
CA SER A 133 -6.02 5.89 8.44
C SER A 133 -5.96 7.22 7.72
N GLU A 134 -5.72 7.21 6.41
CA GLU A 134 -5.63 8.42 5.59
C GLU A 134 -6.06 8.10 4.16
N VAL A 135 -6.67 9.10 3.51
CA VAL A 135 -6.93 9.10 2.07
C VAL A 135 -6.38 10.39 1.49
N ASN A 136 -5.38 10.29 0.62
CA ASN A 136 -4.79 11.44 -0.07
C ASN A 136 -5.13 11.35 -1.56
N SER A 137 -5.75 12.40 -2.11
CA SER A 137 -6.23 12.43 -3.49
C SER A 137 -5.60 13.55 -4.30
N ARG A 138 -5.44 13.30 -5.60
CA ARG A 138 -4.94 14.31 -6.55
C ARG A 138 -5.53 14.14 -7.95
N SER A 139 -5.37 15.18 -8.75
CA SER A 139 -5.56 15.10 -10.20
C SER A 139 -4.49 14.22 -10.86
N MET A 140 -4.86 13.55 -11.95
CA MET A 140 -3.93 12.82 -12.79
C MET A 140 -3.63 13.58 -14.10
N ASP A 141 -2.40 13.49 -14.55
CA ASP A 141 -1.87 14.05 -15.80
C ASP A 141 -1.55 12.89 -16.75
N GLN A 142 -2.26 12.83 -17.90
CA GLN A 142 -2.08 11.79 -18.92
C GLN A 142 -0.65 11.69 -19.47
N THR A 143 0.16 12.74 -19.34
CA THR A 143 1.54 12.75 -19.84
C THR A 143 2.57 12.31 -18.80
N LYS A 144 2.20 12.25 -17.52
CA LYS A 144 3.12 11.98 -16.41
C LYS A 144 2.74 10.76 -15.58
N ASP A 145 1.45 10.48 -15.49
CA ASP A 145 0.92 9.43 -14.64
C ASP A 145 0.72 8.13 -15.41
N GLN A 146 0.93 7.02 -14.72
CA GLN A 146 0.64 5.68 -15.21
C GLN A 146 -0.78 5.27 -14.80
N ASP A 147 -1.38 4.35 -15.56
CA ASP A 147 -2.70 3.79 -15.29
C ASP A 147 -3.84 4.84 -15.25
N VAL A 148 -3.70 5.92 -16.00
CA VAL A 148 -4.71 6.98 -16.09
C VAL A 148 -5.98 6.41 -16.75
N PRO A 149 -7.15 6.48 -16.08
CA PRO A 149 -8.38 5.95 -16.64
C PRO A 149 -8.88 6.78 -17.82
N ALA A 150 -9.51 6.12 -18.78
CA ALA A 150 -10.22 6.79 -19.85
C ALA A 150 -11.54 7.36 -19.34
N CYS A 151 -11.64 8.69 -19.27
CA CYS A 151 -12.85 9.41 -18.84
C CYS A 151 -13.62 9.90 -20.07
N GLY A 152 -14.73 9.22 -20.41
CA GLY A 152 -15.59 9.48 -21.57
C GLY A 152 -16.84 10.28 -21.26
#